data_AF-A0A2A4HFU6-F1
#
_entry.id   AF-A0A2A4HFU6-F1
#
_cell.length_a   1.000
_cell.length_b   1.000
_cell.length_c   1.000
_cell.angle_alpha   90.00
_cell.angle_beta   90.00
_cell.angle_gamma   90.00
#
_symmetry.space_group_name_H-M   'P 1'
#
loop_
_entity.id
_entity.type
_entity.pdbx_description
1 polymer ?
#
loop_
_entity_poly.entity_id
_entity_poly.type
_entity_poly.pdbx_seq_one_letter_code
_entity_poly.pdbx_strand_id
1 'polypeptide(L)'
;MSLQDEPLVPAEGYAETAYRADAIPEQSYAPQNDMLRGRVLETRLPWGSYLWINPTTNQYSESWFQEYLYIGDDYHDYTMINESRWSQRVDEDVYVLYRFVRFIFVIFSHLFSFVGGGGWFIFGVMAVCTILFIFAADSLLQAFAPLAIVTAICGTATLLRQLWEKYSIKFYKGNRNWSNDYAFCRRTGMVKTDIGDFPFYEFDTYIEMRVGTQGSQFHSLKLIHRYPHRSRLPHSKSSLEFDFTVGGSIAQLYAAWDMLQRYMDVSQPLPDIPQVEPFRHLDPTTKAYDEAGKRGRPATYWRDLYANSSTEELKTLREAHRAEVDSTIWGGRPDLMELSVPNYRETRKGEPEDVNDFGRFPWKAGTFVDRPEATPSADSTDQQPNDEHPR
;
A
#
# COMPACT_ATOMS: atom_id res chain seq x y z
N MET A 1 -44.09 17.53 -11.45
CA MET A 1 -43.51 17.13 -12.75
C MET A 1 -42.23 16.40 -12.40
N SER A 2 -42.29 15.05 -12.45
CA SER A 2 -41.26 14.16 -11.92
C SER A 2 -40.03 14.19 -12.83
N LEU A 3 -38.88 14.62 -12.30
CA LEU A 3 -37.56 14.42 -12.89
C LEU A 3 -36.94 13.21 -12.19
N GLN A 4 -37.47 12.02 -12.43
CA GLN A 4 -36.86 10.77 -12.01
C GLN A 4 -36.94 9.79 -13.18
N ASP A 5 -35.81 9.12 -13.39
CA ASP A 5 -35.59 7.96 -14.26
C ASP A 5 -35.28 8.23 -15.74
N GLU A 6 -34.24 9.02 -16.03
CA GLU A 6 -33.38 8.64 -17.16
C GLU A 6 -32.44 7.52 -16.68
N PRO A 7 -32.45 6.34 -17.30
CA PRO A 7 -31.46 5.31 -16.99
C PRO A 7 -30.08 5.88 -17.30
N LEU A 8 -29.21 5.93 -16.28
CA LEU A 8 -27.82 6.34 -16.41
C LEU A 8 -27.10 5.34 -17.32
N VAL A 9 -27.10 5.62 -18.63
CA VAL A 9 -26.38 4.81 -19.61
C VAL A 9 -24.90 4.80 -19.20
N PRO A 10 -24.28 3.62 -19.05
CA PRO A 10 -22.84 3.54 -18.79
C PRO A 10 -22.09 4.31 -19.86
N ALA A 11 -21.24 5.26 -19.47
CA ALA A 11 -20.39 5.92 -20.44
C ALA A 11 -19.51 4.88 -21.15
N GLU A 12 -19.33 5.06 -22.45
CA GLU A 12 -18.66 4.09 -23.33
C GLU A 12 -17.29 3.71 -22.75
N GLY A 13 -17.10 2.42 -22.42
CA GLY A 13 -15.85 1.90 -21.85
C GLY A 13 -15.86 1.61 -20.34
N TYR A 14 -16.93 1.91 -19.61
CA TYR A 14 -17.10 1.50 -18.20
C TYR A 14 -18.16 0.42 -18.02
N ALA A 15 -17.98 -0.43 -17.01
CA ALA A 15 -18.97 -1.44 -16.63
C ALA A 15 -20.15 -0.80 -15.88
N GLU A 16 -21.31 -1.47 -15.87
CA GLU A 16 -22.48 -1.05 -15.08
C GLU A 16 -22.20 -1.01 -13.57
N THR A 17 -21.24 -1.82 -13.10
CA THR A 17 -20.80 -1.87 -11.70
C THR A 17 -19.79 -0.78 -11.35
N ALA A 18 -19.40 0.06 -12.30
CA ALA A 18 -18.43 1.13 -12.06
C ALA A 18 -18.92 2.11 -10.97
N TYR A 19 -18.02 2.47 -10.07
CA TYR A 19 -18.38 3.32 -8.94
C TYR A 19 -18.67 4.76 -9.40
N ARG A 20 -19.73 5.34 -8.84
CA ARG A 20 -20.10 6.75 -8.99
C ARG A 20 -20.62 7.30 -7.67
N ALA A 21 -20.15 8.48 -7.27
CA ALA A 21 -20.62 9.11 -6.03
C ALA A 21 -22.10 9.48 -6.05
N ASP A 22 -22.63 9.83 -7.21
CA ASP A 22 -24.02 10.25 -7.40
C ASP A 22 -25.01 9.08 -7.56
N ALA A 23 -24.51 7.85 -7.64
CA ALA A 23 -25.31 6.64 -7.88
C ALA A 23 -24.80 5.44 -7.05
N ILE A 24 -24.52 5.67 -5.76
CA ILE A 24 -24.14 4.58 -4.84
C ILE A 24 -25.35 3.65 -4.63
N PRO A 25 -25.24 2.35 -4.97
CA PRO A 25 -26.37 1.43 -4.88
C PRO A 25 -26.83 1.23 -3.44
N GLU A 26 -28.12 0.92 -3.26
CA GLU A 26 -28.66 0.52 -1.96
C GLU A 26 -27.98 -0.76 -1.47
N GLN A 27 -27.65 -0.77 -0.19
CA GLN A 27 -26.88 -1.84 0.43
C GLN A 27 -27.62 -2.42 1.64
N SER A 28 -27.28 -3.66 1.96
CA SER A 28 -27.78 -4.29 3.19
C SER A 28 -27.24 -3.57 4.43
N TYR A 29 -27.97 -3.73 5.56
CA TYR A 29 -27.61 -3.14 6.86
C TYR A 29 -26.12 -3.32 7.17
N ALA A 30 -25.50 -2.30 7.75
CA ALA A 30 -24.15 -2.45 8.23
C ALA A 30 -24.18 -3.34 9.48
N PRO A 31 -23.51 -4.51 9.47
CA PRO A 31 -23.46 -5.36 10.65
C PRO A 31 -22.63 -4.68 11.74
N GLN A 32 -22.99 -4.92 13.00
CA GLN A 32 -22.19 -4.47 14.12
C GLN A 32 -20.83 -5.16 14.04
N ASN A 33 -19.78 -4.37 13.82
CA ASN A 33 -18.47 -4.93 13.57
C ASN A 33 -17.75 -5.16 14.90
N ASP A 34 -18.11 -6.24 15.59
CA ASP A 34 -17.47 -6.67 16.84
C ASP A 34 -15.95 -6.88 16.68
N MET A 35 -15.48 -7.05 15.44
CA MET A 35 -14.07 -7.26 15.10
C MET A 35 -13.26 -5.95 15.12
N LEU A 36 -13.92 -4.78 15.19
CA LEU A 36 -13.28 -3.49 15.44
C LEU A 36 -13.16 -3.15 16.93
N ARG A 37 -13.80 -3.92 17.82
CA ARG A 37 -13.74 -3.67 19.27
C ARG A 37 -12.30 -3.83 19.77
N GLY A 38 -11.82 -2.84 20.51
CA GLY A 38 -10.47 -2.82 21.09
C GLY A 38 -9.37 -2.25 20.19
N ARG A 39 -9.68 -1.90 18.94
CA ARG A 39 -8.78 -1.11 18.08
C ARG A 39 -8.94 0.38 18.33
N VAL A 40 -7.85 1.13 18.23
CA VAL A 40 -7.87 2.60 18.24
C VAL A 40 -8.13 3.09 16.81
N LEU A 41 -9.38 2.96 16.37
CA LEU A 41 -9.87 3.58 15.16
C LEU A 41 -10.36 4.98 15.53
N GLU A 42 -9.63 5.99 15.10
CA GLU A 42 -9.85 7.37 15.51
C GLU A 42 -11.08 7.96 14.84
N THR A 43 -11.26 7.69 13.55
CA THR A 43 -12.36 8.25 12.77
C THR A 43 -12.63 7.47 11.50
N ARG A 44 -13.90 7.39 11.12
CA ARG A 44 -14.34 6.94 9.79
C ARG A 44 -14.43 8.13 8.84
N LEU A 45 -13.93 7.96 7.63
CA LEU A 45 -13.96 9.00 6.60
C LEU A 45 -15.26 8.98 5.76
N PRO A 46 -15.73 10.14 5.30
CA PRO A 46 -16.98 10.28 4.54
C PRO A 46 -16.81 9.86 3.08
N TRP A 47 -17.92 9.46 2.44
CA TRP A 47 -17.98 9.09 1.03
C TRP A 47 -18.56 10.20 0.14
N GLY A 48 -18.04 10.29 -1.08
CA GLY A 48 -18.67 11.00 -2.21
C GLY A 48 -18.57 12.53 -2.23
N SER A 49 -18.03 13.17 -1.18
CA SER A 49 -17.86 14.63 -1.12
C SER A 49 -16.41 15.04 -1.35
N TYR A 50 -16.07 15.38 -2.60
CA TYR A 50 -14.68 15.63 -3.00
C TYR A 50 -14.20 17.07 -2.85
N LEU A 51 -12.99 17.24 -2.30
CA LEU A 51 -12.32 18.56 -2.23
C LEU A 51 -11.30 18.78 -3.35
N TRP A 52 -11.02 17.76 -4.17
CA TRP A 52 -10.13 17.85 -5.34
C TRP A 52 -8.66 18.12 -5.01
N ILE A 53 -8.27 17.86 -3.77
CA ILE A 53 -6.89 18.00 -3.31
C ILE A 53 -6.29 16.59 -3.17
N ASN A 54 -5.11 16.38 -3.76
CA ASN A 54 -4.40 15.11 -3.72
C ASN A 54 -3.42 15.08 -2.53
N PRO A 55 -3.05 13.89 -2.01
CA PRO A 55 -2.02 13.80 -1.00
C PRO A 55 -0.65 14.16 -1.60
N THR A 56 0.16 14.85 -0.80
CA THR A 56 1.49 15.32 -1.20
C THR A 56 2.41 14.16 -1.61
N THR A 57 2.27 13.00 -0.98
CA THR A 57 3.07 11.81 -1.30
C THR A 57 2.88 11.32 -2.72
N ASN A 58 1.70 11.50 -3.31
CA ASN A 58 1.41 11.03 -4.65
C ASN A 58 1.81 12.07 -5.71
N GLN A 59 1.62 13.36 -5.44
CA GLN A 59 2.05 14.42 -6.35
C GLN A 59 3.57 14.64 -6.40
N TYR A 60 4.24 14.57 -5.25
CA TYR A 60 5.65 14.97 -5.11
C TYR A 60 6.55 13.83 -4.57
N SER A 61 6.41 12.61 -5.11
CA SER A 61 7.37 11.52 -4.84
C SER A 61 8.55 11.58 -5.81
N GLU A 62 9.79 11.39 -5.36
CA GLU A 62 10.92 11.23 -6.28
C GLU A 62 10.95 9.85 -6.93
N SER A 63 10.33 8.85 -6.28
CA SER A 63 10.42 7.45 -6.72
C SER A 63 9.84 7.22 -8.11
N TRP A 64 8.72 7.87 -8.43
CA TRP A 64 8.05 7.66 -9.72
C TRP A 64 8.92 8.14 -10.88
N PHE A 65 9.60 9.28 -10.73
CA PHE A 65 10.37 9.88 -11.81
C PHE A 65 11.68 9.12 -12.04
N GLN A 66 12.29 8.60 -10.97
CA GLN A 66 13.43 7.69 -11.08
C GLN A 66 13.04 6.39 -11.82
N GLU A 67 11.87 5.84 -11.53
CA GLU A 67 11.33 4.69 -12.26
C GLU A 67 11.06 5.03 -13.73
N TYR A 68 10.46 6.20 -13.99
CA TYR A 68 10.21 6.70 -15.35
C TYR A 68 11.51 6.83 -16.16
N LEU A 69 12.53 7.48 -15.60
CA LEU A 69 13.84 7.63 -16.25
C LEU A 69 14.55 6.28 -16.47
N TYR A 70 14.39 5.34 -15.55
CA TYR A 70 15.03 4.04 -15.63
C TYR A 70 14.41 3.12 -16.68
N ILE A 71 13.08 3.15 -16.83
CA ILE A 71 12.36 2.31 -17.79
C ILE A 71 12.33 2.96 -19.18
N GLY A 72 12.24 4.28 -19.26
CA GLY A 72 12.15 5.01 -20.53
C GLY A 72 10.82 4.79 -21.23
N ASP A 73 10.86 4.54 -22.54
CA ASP A 73 9.66 4.42 -23.39
C ASP A 73 8.76 3.25 -22.99
N ASP A 74 9.32 2.19 -22.40
CA ASP A 74 8.55 1.02 -21.95
C ASP A 74 7.81 1.27 -20.62
N TYR A 75 7.88 2.47 -20.03
CA TYR A 75 7.30 2.76 -18.71
C TYR A 75 5.82 2.36 -18.66
N HIS A 76 5.07 2.64 -19.73
CA HIS A 76 3.64 2.33 -19.83
C HIS A 76 3.33 0.83 -19.75
N ASP A 77 4.19 -0.01 -20.31
CA ASP A 77 3.96 -1.46 -20.35
C ASP A 77 4.32 -2.13 -19.02
N TYR A 78 5.19 -1.49 -18.23
CA TYR A 78 5.68 -2.02 -16.95
C TYR A 78 5.04 -1.37 -15.72
N THR A 79 4.39 -0.23 -15.88
CA THR A 79 3.56 0.37 -14.82
C THR A 79 2.28 -0.44 -14.63
N MET A 80 2.16 -1.03 -13.46
CA MET A 80 0.94 -1.77 -13.07
C MET A 80 -0.17 -0.85 -12.56
N ILE A 81 0.13 0.45 -12.38
CA ILE A 81 -0.82 1.51 -12.07
C ILE A 81 -1.13 2.23 -13.39
N ASN A 82 -2.40 2.26 -13.78
CA ASN A 82 -2.87 2.95 -14.97
C ASN A 82 -4.30 3.48 -14.79
N GLU A 83 -4.98 3.83 -15.88
CA GLU A 83 -6.37 4.29 -15.86
C GLU A 83 -7.36 3.21 -15.42
N SER A 84 -7.04 1.95 -15.66
CA SER A 84 -7.94 0.83 -15.37
C SER A 84 -7.76 0.29 -13.96
N ARG A 85 -6.54 0.32 -13.42
CA ARG A 85 -6.13 -0.34 -12.18
C ARG A 85 -5.17 0.52 -11.36
N TRP A 86 -5.44 0.61 -10.08
CA TRP A 86 -4.58 1.24 -9.07
C TRP A 86 -4.18 0.25 -8.00
N SER A 87 -2.89 0.24 -7.67
CA SER A 87 -2.13 -0.83 -6.99
C SER A 87 -1.42 -1.77 -7.97
N GLN A 88 -0.19 -2.11 -7.60
CA GLN A 88 0.67 -3.06 -8.31
C GLN A 88 0.17 -4.49 -8.06
N ARG A 89 -1.04 -4.83 -8.55
CA ARG A 89 -1.46 -6.23 -8.62
C ARG A 89 -0.78 -6.85 -9.82
N VAL A 90 0.22 -7.66 -9.52
CA VAL A 90 0.78 -8.62 -10.45
C VAL A 90 -0.27 -9.70 -10.67
N ASP A 91 -0.95 -9.68 -11.81
CA ASP A 91 -1.74 -10.83 -12.26
C ASP A 91 -0.79 -11.86 -12.84
N GLU A 92 0.05 -12.40 -11.97
CA GLU A 92 0.76 -13.62 -12.25
C GLU A 92 -0.21 -14.73 -11.82
N ASP A 93 -1.06 -15.17 -12.75
CA ASP A 93 -1.77 -16.45 -12.68
C ASP A 93 -0.75 -17.59 -12.82
N VAL A 94 0.23 -17.53 -11.93
CA VAL A 94 1.47 -18.25 -12.01
C VAL A 94 1.50 -19.10 -10.77
N TYR A 95 1.19 -20.37 -11.03
CA TYR A 95 1.06 -21.43 -10.06
C TYR A 95 2.14 -21.34 -8.97
N VAL A 96 1.78 -21.61 -7.70
CA VAL A 96 2.68 -21.56 -6.52
C VAL A 96 4.01 -22.27 -6.79
N LEU A 97 4.00 -23.34 -7.59
CA LEU A 97 5.20 -24.04 -8.05
C LEU A 97 6.16 -23.14 -8.82
N TYR A 98 5.70 -22.29 -9.74
CA TYR A 98 6.59 -21.38 -10.46
C TYR A 98 7.19 -20.34 -9.51
N ARG A 99 6.41 -19.81 -8.54
CA ARG A 99 6.97 -18.89 -7.51
C ARG A 99 8.07 -19.59 -6.69
N PHE A 100 7.83 -20.85 -6.32
CA PHE A 100 8.82 -21.69 -5.64
C PHE A 100 10.04 -22.00 -6.52
N VAL A 101 9.83 -22.44 -7.76
CA VAL A 101 10.90 -22.72 -8.73
C VAL A 101 11.72 -21.47 -9.02
N ARG A 102 11.07 -20.30 -9.14
CA ARG A 102 11.73 -18.99 -9.28
C ARG A 102 12.57 -18.66 -8.05
N PHE A 103 12.05 -18.90 -6.83
CA PHE A 103 12.81 -18.69 -5.60
C PHE A 103 14.07 -19.56 -5.57
N ILE A 104 13.94 -20.86 -5.87
CA ILE A 104 15.06 -21.79 -5.96
C ILE A 104 16.03 -21.37 -7.08
N PHE A 105 15.52 -20.94 -8.22
CA PHE A 105 16.32 -20.44 -9.35
C PHE A 105 17.12 -19.20 -8.97
N VAL A 106 16.53 -18.24 -8.24
CA VAL A 106 17.22 -17.03 -7.77
C VAL A 106 18.31 -17.40 -6.77
N ILE A 107 18.02 -18.26 -5.80
CA ILE A 107 19.03 -18.76 -4.86
C ILE A 107 20.17 -19.42 -5.64
N PHE A 108 19.87 -20.35 -6.54
CA PHE A 108 20.88 -21.07 -7.30
C PHE A 108 21.72 -20.13 -8.16
N SER A 109 21.08 -19.27 -8.96
CA SER A 109 21.75 -18.34 -9.86
C SER A 109 22.56 -17.26 -9.12
N HIS A 110 22.13 -16.77 -7.95
CA HIS A 110 22.83 -15.68 -7.25
C HIS A 110 23.86 -16.20 -6.25
N LEU A 111 23.58 -17.30 -5.54
CA LEU A 111 24.50 -17.89 -4.55
C LEU A 111 25.69 -18.57 -5.23
N PHE A 112 25.47 -19.29 -6.33
CA PHE A 112 26.54 -20.03 -7.01
C PHE A 112 27.21 -19.24 -8.14
N SER A 113 26.75 -18.03 -8.45
CA SER A 113 27.37 -17.21 -9.51
C SER A 113 28.68 -16.56 -9.07
N PHE A 114 29.59 -16.41 -10.04
CA PHE A 114 30.84 -15.65 -9.89
C PHE A 114 30.62 -14.14 -9.78
N VAL A 115 29.52 -13.60 -10.31
CA VAL A 115 29.19 -12.15 -10.31
C VAL A 115 28.70 -11.68 -8.92
N GLY A 116 28.57 -12.57 -7.94
CA GLY A 116 28.11 -12.27 -6.57
C GLY A 116 29.04 -12.76 -5.46
N GLY A 117 30.24 -13.25 -5.80
CA GLY A 117 31.23 -13.75 -4.84
C GLY A 117 30.99 -15.17 -4.32
N GLY A 118 29.75 -15.64 -4.18
CA GLY A 118 29.45 -16.97 -3.65
C GLY A 118 30.01 -18.13 -4.50
N GLY A 119 29.99 -18.01 -5.83
CA GLY A 119 30.63 -18.98 -6.72
C GLY A 119 32.15 -19.08 -6.54
N TRP A 120 32.82 -17.94 -6.28
CA TRP A 120 34.26 -17.91 -6.02
C TRP A 120 34.63 -18.59 -4.70
N PHE A 121 33.79 -18.41 -3.67
CA PHE A 121 33.99 -19.09 -2.39
C PHE A 121 33.92 -20.61 -2.54
N ILE A 122 32.88 -21.11 -3.19
CA ILE A 122 32.67 -22.56 -3.38
C ILE A 122 33.79 -23.15 -4.28
N PHE A 123 34.14 -22.45 -5.36
CA PHE A 123 35.27 -22.85 -6.21
C PHE A 123 36.57 -22.90 -5.42
N GLY A 124 36.85 -21.89 -4.59
CA GLY A 124 38.06 -21.83 -3.76
C GLY A 124 38.17 -22.98 -2.77
N VAL A 125 37.08 -23.28 -2.04
CA VAL A 125 37.02 -24.44 -1.12
C VAL A 125 37.28 -25.73 -1.87
N MET A 126 36.61 -25.92 -3.01
CA MET A 126 36.75 -27.14 -3.80
C MET A 126 38.12 -27.28 -4.45
N ALA A 127 38.77 -26.18 -4.82
CA ALA A 127 40.15 -26.19 -5.31
C ALA A 127 41.12 -26.66 -4.22
N VAL A 128 40.97 -26.20 -2.98
CA VAL A 128 41.78 -26.67 -1.84
C VAL A 128 41.53 -28.16 -1.56
N CYS A 129 40.27 -28.60 -1.52
CA CYS A 129 39.94 -30.02 -1.37
C CYS A 129 40.51 -30.88 -2.50
N THR A 130 40.54 -30.36 -3.73
CA THR A 130 41.10 -31.07 -4.89
C THR A 130 42.60 -31.29 -4.72
N ILE A 131 43.35 -30.30 -4.21
CA ILE A 131 44.79 -30.46 -3.92
C ILE A 131 45.03 -31.62 -2.95
N LEU A 132 44.20 -31.73 -1.91
CA LEU A 132 44.29 -32.83 -0.95
C LEU A 132 43.87 -34.18 -1.58
N PHE A 133 42.84 -34.17 -2.41
CA PHE A 133 42.29 -35.38 -3.02
C PHE A 133 43.18 -35.98 -4.12
N ILE A 134 44.05 -35.18 -4.77
CA ILE A 134 45.03 -35.67 -5.76
C ILE A 134 45.90 -36.80 -5.20
N PHE A 135 46.24 -36.75 -3.90
CA PHE A 135 47.08 -37.77 -3.26
C PHE A 135 46.33 -39.09 -2.96
N ALA A 136 45.01 -39.09 -3.04
CA ALA A 136 44.16 -40.24 -2.73
C ALA A 136 43.43 -40.80 -3.96
N ALA A 137 43.53 -40.14 -5.11
CA ALA A 137 42.82 -40.52 -6.33
C ALA A 137 43.64 -41.50 -7.18
N ASP A 138 42.96 -42.46 -7.81
CA ASP A 138 43.60 -43.45 -8.68
C ASP A 138 43.97 -42.87 -10.06
N SER A 139 43.42 -41.70 -10.40
CA SER A 139 43.70 -41.01 -11.66
C SER A 139 43.51 -39.50 -11.54
N LEU A 140 44.18 -38.75 -12.42
CA LEU A 140 44.01 -37.29 -12.52
C LEU A 140 42.57 -36.90 -12.86
N LEU A 141 41.88 -37.70 -13.70
CA LEU A 141 40.49 -37.44 -14.04
C LEU A 141 39.59 -37.49 -12.81
N GLN A 142 39.77 -38.49 -11.95
CA GLN A 142 39.04 -38.62 -10.69
C GLN A 142 39.38 -37.47 -9.73
N ALA A 143 40.65 -37.06 -9.67
CA ALA A 143 41.08 -35.97 -8.82
C ALA A 143 40.42 -34.63 -9.20
N PHE A 144 40.37 -34.30 -10.49
CA PHE A 144 39.86 -33.01 -10.98
C PHE A 144 38.37 -32.98 -11.29
N ALA A 145 37.71 -34.15 -11.39
CA ALA A 145 36.27 -34.21 -11.69
C ALA A 145 35.40 -33.34 -10.75
N PRO A 146 35.59 -33.32 -9.42
CA PRO A 146 34.80 -32.47 -8.52
C PRO A 146 34.97 -30.97 -8.81
N LEU A 147 36.21 -30.53 -9.10
CA LEU A 147 36.49 -29.13 -9.41
C LEU A 147 35.87 -28.71 -10.75
N ALA A 148 35.93 -29.59 -11.76
CA ALA A 148 35.30 -29.37 -13.06
C ALA A 148 33.78 -29.26 -12.93
N ILE A 149 33.14 -30.12 -12.13
CA ILE A 149 31.69 -30.08 -11.85
C ILE A 149 31.32 -28.74 -11.19
N VAL A 150 32.05 -28.32 -10.16
CA VAL A 150 31.80 -27.06 -9.45
C VAL A 150 31.94 -25.86 -10.38
N THR A 151 32.99 -25.87 -11.22
CA THR A 151 33.20 -24.81 -12.22
C THR A 151 32.05 -24.75 -13.22
N ALA A 152 31.57 -25.89 -13.71
CA ALA A 152 30.44 -25.96 -14.62
C ALA A 152 29.13 -25.48 -13.96
N ILE A 153 28.87 -25.85 -12.71
CA ILE A 153 27.70 -25.41 -11.93
C ILE A 153 27.74 -23.89 -11.72
N CYS A 154 28.86 -23.35 -11.24
CA CYS A 154 29.02 -21.92 -11.00
C CYS A 154 29.01 -21.09 -12.30
N GLY A 155 29.59 -21.63 -13.38
CA GLY A 155 29.52 -21.04 -14.71
C GLY A 155 28.09 -20.99 -15.24
N THR A 156 27.35 -22.09 -15.13
CA THR A 156 25.94 -22.17 -15.51
C THR A 156 25.08 -21.21 -14.69
N ALA A 157 25.26 -21.18 -13.36
CA ALA A 157 24.59 -20.22 -12.49
C ALA A 157 24.87 -18.76 -12.88
N THR A 158 26.10 -18.46 -13.30
CA THR A 158 26.50 -17.13 -13.77
C THR A 158 25.83 -16.75 -15.09
N LEU A 159 25.76 -17.68 -16.05
CA LEU A 159 25.04 -17.46 -17.30
C LEU A 159 23.54 -17.29 -17.05
N LEU A 160 22.94 -18.14 -16.21
CA LEU A 160 21.53 -18.03 -15.83
C LEU A 160 21.24 -16.70 -15.14
N ARG A 161 22.14 -16.21 -14.28
CA ARG A 161 22.02 -14.90 -13.67
C ARG A 161 22.11 -13.77 -14.69
N GLN A 162 23.04 -13.83 -15.65
CA GLN A 162 23.18 -12.82 -16.69
C GLN A 162 21.97 -12.79 -17.64
N LEU A 163 21.49 -13.97 -18.05
CA LEU A 163 20.27 -14.10 -18.86
C LEU A 163 19.06 -13.60 -18.08
N TRP A 164 18.97 -13.94 -16.80
CA TRP A 164 17.95 -13.39 -15.91
C TRP A 164 18.05 -11.87 -15.84
N GLU A 165 19.20 -11.28 -15.53
CA GLU A 165 19.33 -9.82 -15.45
C GLU A 165 19.05 -9.11 -16.80
N LYS A 166 19.31 -9.77 -17.92
CA LYS A 166 19.05 -9.25 -19.28
C LYS A 166 17.58 -9.34 -19.70
N TYR A 167 16.91 -10.44 -19.39
CA TYR A 167 15.54 -10.74 -19.87
C TYR A 167 14.48 -10.69 -18.77
N SER A 168 14.87 -10.63 -17.50
CA SER A 168 13.93 -10.36 -16.41
C SER A 168 13.46 -8.92 -16.56
N ILE A 169 12.15 -8.76 -16.62
CA ILE A 169 11.48 -7.47 -16.54
C ILE A 169 12.02 -6.78 -15.28
N LYS A 170 12.80 -5.72 -15.48
CA LYS A 170 13.59 -5.03 -14.43
C LYS A 170 12.75 -4.54 -13.25
N PHE A 171 11.42 -4.51 -13.39
CA PHE A 171 10.45 -4.13 -12.37
C PHE A 171 10.23 -5.17 -11.25
N TYR A 172 10.62 -6.44 -11.45
CA TYR A 172 10.35 -7.51 -10.48
C TYR A 172 11.32 -7.61 -9.30
N LYS A 173 12.38 -6.80 -9.26
CA LYS A 173 13.39 -6.81 -8.18
C LYS A 173 12.97 -6.03 -6.92
N GLY A 174 11.78 -5.45 -6.91
CA GLY A 174 11.20 -4.76 -5.75
C GLY A 174 9.82 -5.28 -5.38
N ASN A 175 9.65 -6.58 -5.15
CA ASN A 175 8.48 -7.05 -4.40
C ASN A 175 8.64 -6.57 -2.95
N ARG A 176 8.39 -5.28 -2.70
CA ARG A 176 8.60 -4.66 -1.40
C ARG A 176 7.49 -5.01 -0.42
N ASN A 177 6.41 -5.68 -0.84
CA ASN A 177 5.36 -6.13 0.06
C ASN A 177 4.74 -7.45 -0.40
N TRP A 178 5.30 -8.55 0.10
CA TRP A 178 4.70 -9.91 0.14
C TRP A 178 3.36 -10.00 0.92
N SER A 179 2.50 -8.98 0.92
CA SER A 179 1.33 -8.98 1.83
C SER A 179 0.07 -8.25 1.40
N ASN A 180 0.02 -7.62 0.22
CA ASN A 180 -1.14 -6.80 -0.17
C ASN A 180 -1.56 -7.04 -1.64
N ASP A 181 -2.02 -8.25 -1.93
CA ASP A 181 -2.58 -8.64 -3.24
C ASP A 181 -3.98 -8.03 -3.43
N TYR A 182 -4.05 -6.72 -3.67
CA TYR A 182 -5.28 -6.03 -4.06
C TYR A 182 -5.08 -5.06 -5.22
N ALA A 183 -6.11 -4.86 -6.03
CA ALA A 183 -6.18 -3.86 -7.09
C ALA A 183 -7.54 -3.16 -7.11
N PHE A 184 -7.51 -1.84 -7.20
CA PHE A 184 -8.69 -1.02 -7.42
C PHE A 184 -8.91 -0.85 -8.92
N CYS A 185 -9.96 -1.45 -9.46
CA CYS A 185 -10.23 -1.45 -10.89
C CYS A 185 -11.33 -0.44 -11.25
N ARG A 186 -10.93 0.79 -11.60
CA ARG A 186 -11.82 1.91 -11.93
C ARG A 186 -12.90 1.54 -12.95
N ARG A 187 -12.52 0.94 -14.08
CA ARG A 187 -13.49 0.59 -15.16
C ARG A 187 -14.61 -0.35 -14.71
N THR A 188 -14.33 -1.18 -13.71
CA THR A 188 -15.29 -2.16 -13.18
C THR A 188 -15.95 -1.72 -11.88
N GLY A 189 -15.38 -0.75 -11.16
CA GLY A 189 -15.78 -0.42 -9.78
C GLY A 189 -15.42 -1.48 -8.74
N MET A 190 -14.65 -2.51 -9.12
CA MET A 190 -14.31 -3.63 -8.25
C MET A 190 -12.92 -3.47 -7.62
N VAL A 191 -12.79 -3.96 -6.39
CA VAL A 191 -11.53 -4.21 -5.71
C VAL A 191 -11.22 -5.68 -5.85
N LYS A 192 -10.26 -6.00 -6.70
CA LYS A 192 -9.81 -7.36 -6.91
C LYS A 192 -8.86 -7.76 -5.81
N THR A 193 -9.10 -8.89 -5.15
CA THR A 193 -8.22 -9.45 -4.10
C THR A 193 -7.79 -10.88 -4.41
N ASP A 194 -7.02 -11.48 -3.53
CA ASP A 194 -6.65 -12.90 -3.55
C ASP A 194 -7.84 -13.84 -3.29
N ILE A 195 -8.84 -13.38 -2.53
CA ILE A 195 -10.02 -14.19 -2.17
C ILE A 195 -11.26 -13.92 -3.04
N GLY A 196 -11.17 -12.96 -3.97
CA GLY A 196 -12.25 -12.62 -4.89
C GLY A 196 -12.33 -11.14 -5.22
N ASP A 197 -13.35 -10.78 -5.99
CA ASP A 197 -13.62 -9.42 -6.43
C ASP A 197 -14.78 -8.84 -5.63
N PHE A 198 -14.58 -7.67 -5.02
CA PHE A 198 -15.57 -7.00 -4.16
C PHE A 198 -15.89 -5.61 -4.69
N PRO A 199 -17.15 -5.14 -4.65
CA PRO A 199 -17.46 -3.77 -5.04
C PRO A 199 -16.75 -2.75 -4.13
N PHE A 200 -16.23 -1.67 -4.72
CA PHE A 200 -15.48 -0.65 -3.98
C PHE A 200 -16.30 0.02 -2.86
N TYR A 201 -17.59 0.25 -3.10
CA TYR A 201 -18.50 0.88 -2.14
C TYR A 201 -18.81 0.02 -0.89
N GLU A 202 -18.40 -1.25 -0.88
CA GLU A 202 -18.54 -2.15 0.28
C GLU A 202 -17.41 -1.96 1.31
N PHE A 203 -16.40 -1.15 1.02
CA PHE A 203 -15.32 -0.86 1.96
C PHE A 203 -15.66 0.37 2.80
N ASP A 204 -15.23 0.38 4.06
CA ASP A 204 -15.32 1.53 4.94
C ASP A 204 -13.92 1.97 5.32
N THR A 205 -13.67 3.27 5.22
CA THR A 205 -12.35 3.85 5.43
C THR A 205 -12.21 4.45 6.82
N TYR A 206 -11.17 4.06 7.53
CA TYR A 206 -10.84 4.50 8.88
C TYR A 206 -9.42 5.07 8.97
N ILE A 207 -9.22 5.99 9.91
CA ILE A 207 -7.90 6.38 10.39
C ILE A 207 -7.58 5.51 11.61
N GLU A 208 -6.49 4.74 11.53
CA GLU A 208 -5.98 3.92 12.63
C GLU A 208 -4.65 4.50 13.13
N MET A 209 -4.57 4.79 14.43
CA MET A 209 -3.31 5.13 15.09
C MET A 209 -2.47 3.86 15.30
N ARG A 210 -1.22 3.92 14.86
CA ARG A 210 -0.23 2.87 15.05
C ARG A 210 0.93 3.38 15.87
N VAL A 211 1.45 2.50 16.72
CA VAL A 211 2.64 2.76 17.50
C VAL A 211 3.77 1.93 16.91
N GLY A 212 4.81 2.60 16.43
CA GLY A 212 6.03 1.97 15.95
C GLY A 212 6.78 1.28 17.08
N THR A 213 7.72 0.40 16.72
CA THR A 213 8.55 -0.35 17.68
C THR A 213 9.39 0.56 18.59
N GLN A 214 9.67 1.79 18.16
CA GLN A 214 10.37 2.82 18.93
C GLN A 214 9.42 3.78 19.69
N GLY A 215 8.13 3.48 19.75
CA GLY A 215 7.13 4.32 20.40
C GLY A 215 6.63 5.51 19.56
N SER A 216 7.12 5.68 18.33
CA SER A 216 6.63 6.72 17.41
C SER A 216 5.18 6.44 17.01
N GLN A 217 4.28 7.39 17.25
CA GLN A 217 2.89 7.31 16.79
C GLN A 217 2.78 7.79 15.34
N PHE A 218 2.09 7.02 14.50
CA PHE A 218 1.77 7.39 13.13
C PHE A 218 0.36 6.93 12.78
N HIS A 219 -0.30 7.67 11.91
CA HIS A 219 -1.66 7.35 11.46
C HIS A 219 -1.60 6.60 10.13
N SER A 220 -2.49 5.63 9.96
CA SER A 220 -2.61 4.83 8.74
C SER A 220 -4.05 4.84 8.24
N LEU A 221 -4.22 4.83 6.93
CA LEU A 221 -5.54 4.74 6.30
C LEU A 221 -5.90 3.27 6.14
N LYS A 222 -7.04 2.88 6.72
CA LYS A 222 -7.54 1.51 6.74
C LYS A 222 -8.81 1.39 5.94
N LEU A 223 -8.77 0.65 4.84
CA LEU A 223 -9.98 0.26 4.12
C LEU A 223 -10.40 -1.11 4.63
N ILE A 224 -11.57 -1.21 5.23
CA ILE A 224 -12.08 -2.44 5.84
C ILE A 224 -13.37 -2.82 5.14
N HIS A 225 -13.45 -4.04 4.63
CA HIS A 225 -14.68 -4.56 4.05
C HIS A 225 -15.81 -4.55 5.08
N ARG A 226 -16.94 -3.93 4.74
CA ARG A 226 -18.06 -3.69 5.67
C ARG A 226 -18.63 -4.98 6.23
N TYR A 227 -18.67 -6.02 5.40
CA TYR A 227 -19.28 -7.29 5.76
C TYR A 227 -18.24 -8.28 6.32
N PRO A 228 -18.37 -8.73 7.58
CA PRO A 228 -17.34 -9.46 8.32
C PRO A 228 -17.15 -10.91 7.86
N HIS A 229 -18.12 -11.47 7.12
CA HIS A 229 -18.03 -12.82 6.55
C HIS A 229 -17.02 -12.92 5.39
N ARG A 230 -16.43 -11.80 4.96
CA ARG A 230 -15.35 -11.75 3.98
C ARG A 230 -14.02 -11.54 4.71
N SER A 231 -13.29 -12.64 4.91
CA SER A 231 -11.99 -12.70 5.58
C SER A 231 -11.00 -13.42 4.68
N ARG A 232 -9.72 -13.02 4.71
CA ARG A 232 -8.62 -13.76 4.05
C ARG A 232 -8.47 -15.18 4.57
N LEU A 233 -8.87 -15.41 5.83
CA LEU A 233 -8.75 -16.69 6.51
C LEU A 233 -10.16 -17.13 6.97
N PRO A 234 -10.73 -18.21 6.39
CA PRO A 234 -12.09 -18.68 6.68
C PRO A 234 -12.37 -18.97 8.17
N HIS A 235 -11.32 -19.20 8.96
CA HIS A 235 -11.39 -19.48 10.40
C HIS A 235 -10.85 -18.35 11.28
N SER A 236 -10.41 -17.23 10.69
CA SER A 236 -9.92 -16.07 11.42
C SER A 236 -11.03 -15.05 11.65
N LYS A 237 -10.98 -14.38 12.80
CA LYS A 237 -11.78 -13.20 13.10
C LYS A 237 -11.17 -11.91 12.51
N SER A 238 -10.59 -11.96 11.32
CA SER A 238 -10.01 -10.79 10.64
C SER A 238 -10.89 -10.36 9.47
N SER A 239 -11.37 -9.11 9.44
CA SER A 239 -12.04 -8.58 8.25
C SER A 239 -11.06 -8.44 7.09
N LEU A 240 -11.53 -8.52 5.85
CA LEU A 240 -10.72 -8.13 4.69
C LEU A 240 -10.37 -6.65 4.83
N GLU A 241 -9.08 -6.35 5.02
CA GLU A 241 -8.60 -5.00 5.23
C GLU A 241 -7.34 -4.68 4.43
N PHE A 242 -7.20 -3.41 4.05
CA PHE A 242 -6.05 -2.86 3.35
C PHE A 242 -5.47 -1.69 4.13
N ASP A 243 -4.15 -1.60 4.12
CA ASP A 243 -3.37 -0.57 4.80
C ASP A 243 -2.73 0.34 3.76
N PHE A 244 -2.95 1.65 3.88
CA PHE A 244 -2.24 2.67 3.12
C PHE A 244 -1.48 3.55 4.09
N THR A 245 -0.16 3.47 4.02
CA THR A 245 0.73 4.36 4.74
C THR A 245 0.93 5.63 3.92
N VAL A 246 0.33 6.73 4.38
CA VAL A 246 0.52 8.05 3.79
C VAL A 246 1.42 8.84 4.73
N GLY A 247 2.53 9.34 4.20
CA GLY A 247 3.47 10.14 4.99
C GLY A 247 2.92 11.54 5.26
N GLY A 248 2.74 11.89 6.53
CA GLY A 248 2.41 13.25 6.95
C GLY A 248 1.35 13.32 8.04
N SER A 249 0.55 14.38 8.01
CA SER A 249 -0.53 14.68 8.95
C SER A 249 -1.78 13.83 8.67
N ILE A 250 -2.76 13.89 9.58
CA ILE A 250 -4.10 13.32 9.36
C ILE A 250 -4.77 13.90 8.10
N ALA A 251 -4.56 15.18 7.80
CA ALA A 251 -5.07 15.83 6.59
C ALA A 251 -4.60 15.13 5.30
N GLN A 252 -3.38 14.59 5.29
CA GLN A 252 -2.87 13.80 4.16
C GLN A 252 -3.64 12.48 3.97
N LEU A 253 -4.14 11.87 5.05
CA LEU A 253 -4.99 10.67 4.97
C LEU A 253 -6.36 11.00 4.38
N TYR A 254 -6.93 12.15 4.75
CA TYR A 254 -8.15 12.67 4.13
C TYR A 254 -7.96 12.92 2.63
N ALA A 255 -6.87 13.58 2.25
CA ALA A 255 -6.53 13.81 0.84
C ALA A 255 -6.31 12.50 0.07
N ALA A 256 -5.67 11.51 0.70
CA ALA A 256 -5.47 10.20 0.09
C ALA A 256 -6.78 9.45 -0.14
N TRP A 257 -7.72 9.51 0.81
CA TRP A 257 -9.04 8.94 0.64
C TRP A 257 -9.85 9.65 -0.44
N ASP A 258 -9.81 10.98 -0.46
CA ASP A 258 -10.44 11.82 -1.49
C ASP A 258 -9.93 11.47 -2.89
N MET A 259 -8.60 11.38 -3.03
CA MET A 259 -7.93 10.99 -4.27
C MET A 259 -8.32 9.58 -4.71
N LEU A 260 -8.35 8.60 -3.79
CA LEU A 260 -8.71 7.22 -4.12
C LEU A 260 -10.16 7.11 -4.57
N GLN A 261 -11.08 7.82 -3.92
CA GLN A 261 -12.47 7.85 -4.35
C GLN A 261 -12.61 8.49 -5.74
N ARG A 262 -11.95 9.64 -5.99
CA ARG A 262 -11.92 10.27 -7.32
C ARG A 262 -11.30 9.37 -8.38
N TYR A 263 -10.28 8.60 -8.02
CA TYR A 263 -9.71 7.57 -8.91
C TYR A 263 -10.73 6.49 -9.24
N MET A 264 -11.57 6.07 -8.31
CA MET A 264 -12.58 5.04 -8.56
C MET A 264 -13.87 5.57 -9.21
N ASP A 265 -14.19 6.84 -8.99
CA ASP A 265 -15.42 7.47 -9.49
C ASP A 265 -15.30 7.81 -10.97
N VAL A 266 -16.05 7.09 -11.81
CA VAL A 266 -16.05 7.29 -13.26
C VAL A 266 -16.72 8.59 -13.71
N SER A 267 -17.47 9.27 -12.82
CA SER A 267 -18.01 10.61 -13.08
C SER A 267 -16.96 11.73 -12.93
N GLN A 268 -15.85 11.45 -12.25
CA GLN A 268 -14.75 12.38 -12.02
C GLN A 268 -13.57 12.04 -12.93
N PRO A 269 -12.76 13.00 -13.39
CA PRO A 269 -11.51 12.70 -14.08
C PRO A 269 -10.52 12.05 -13.11
N LEU A 270 -9.58 11.28 -13.65
CA LEU A 270 -8.47 10.73 -12.89
C LEU A 270 -7.75 11.83 -12.09
N PRO A 271 -7.28 11.54 -10.87
CA PRO A 271 -6.48 12.48 -10.09
C PRO A 271 -5.28 13.01 -10.90
N ASP A 272 -5.06 14.31 -10.86
CA ASP A 272 -3.90 14.92 -11.52
C ASP A 272 -2.64 14.73 -10.67
N ILE A 273 -2.00 13.58 -10.87
CA ILE A 273 -0.78 13.12 -10.21
C ILE A 273 0.16 12.46 -11.26
N PRO A 274 1.46 12.39 -11.01
CA PRO A 274 2.43 11.85 -11.95
C PRO A 274 2.18 10.38 -12.36
N GLN A 275 1.73 9.54 -11.42
CA GLN A 275 1.61 8.08 -11.66
C GLN A 275 0.56 7.74 -12.73
N VAL A 276 -0.49 8.55 -12.86
CA VAL A 276 -1.57 8.33 -13.84
C VAL A 276 -1.56 9.32 -14.99
N GLU A 277 -0.70 10.35 -14.94
CA GLU A 277 -0.53 11.34 -16.02
C GLU A 277 -0.44 10.68 -17.40
N PRO A 278 0.36 9.62 -17.61
CA PRO A 278 0.51 9.07 -18.94
C PRO A 278 -0.74 8.36 -19.47
N PHE A 279 -1.63 7.90 -18.59
CA PHE A 279 -2.82 7.13 -18.95
C PHE A 279 -4.08 7.98 -19.03
N ARG A 280 -3.99 9.29 -18.74
CA ARG A 280 -5.15 10.20 -18.75
C ARG A 280 -5.92 10.20 -20.06
N HIS A 281 -5.22 10.07 -21.19
CA HIS A 281 -5.81 10.04 -22.52
C HIS A 281 -6.57 8.74 -22.85
N LEU A 282 -6.36 7.67 -22.05
CA LEU A 282 -7.01 6.37 -22.21
C LEU A 282 -8.32 6.26 -21.43
N ASP A 283 -8.54 7.12 -20.43
CA ASP A 283 -9.77 7.16 -19.64
C ASP A 283 -10.82 8.06 -20.32
N PRO A 284 -12.01 7.56 -20.67
CA PRO A 284 -13.04 8.33 -21.37
C PRO A 284 -13.41 9.64 -20.66
N THR A 285 -13.69 9.60 -19.36
CA THR A 285 -14.08 10.78 -18.57
C THR A 285 -12.94 11.79 -18.48
N THR A 286 -11.73 11.31 -18.22
CA THR A 286 -10.55 12.18 -18.12
C THR A 286 -10.19 12.82 -19.45
N LYS A 287 -10.25 12.05 -20.54
CA LYS A 287 -10.02 12.55 -21.89
C LYS A 287 -10.98 13.68 -22.23
N ALA A 288 -12.28 13.50 -22.00
CA ALA A 288 -13.28 14.54 -22.24
C ALA A 288 -13.05 15.79 -21.35
N TYR A 289 -12.63 15.59 -20.10
CA TYR A 289 -12.29 16.68 -19.18
C TYR A 289 -11.05 17.47 -19.64
N ASP A 290 -10.02 16.77 -20.11
CA ASP A 290 -8.76 17.36 -20.59
C ASP A 290 -8.96 18.06 -21.96
N GLU A 291 -9.71 17.46 -22.89
CA GLU A 291 -10.07 18.05 -24.19
C GLU A 291 -10.93 19.31 -24.03
N ALA A 292 -11.78 19.36 -23.00
CA ALA A 292 -12.55 20.55 -22.64
C ALA A 292 -11.69 21.67 -22.01
N GLY A 293 -10.37 21.48 -21.86
CA GLY A 293 -9.45 22.46 -21.30
C GLY A 293 -9.57 22.65 -19.79
N LYS A 294 -10.32 21.79 -19.08
CA LYS A 294 -10.59 21.94 -17.64
C LYS A 294 -9.43 21.54 -16.74
N ARG A 295 -8.42 20.82 -17.26
CA ARG A 295 -7.20 20.47 -16.52
C ARG A 295 -6.37 21.69 -16.15
N GLY A 296 -6.37 22.73 -17.00
CA GLY A 296 -5.54 23.92 -16.80
C GLY A 296 -4.02 23.67 -16.82
N ARG A 297 -3.58 22.47 -17.25
CA ARG A 297 -2.17 22.05 -17.31
C ARG A 297 -1.90 21.27 -18.61
N PRO A 298 -0.67 21.33 -19.15
CA PRO A 298 -0.31 20.55 -20.32
C PRO A 298 -0.36 19.04 -20.04
N ALA A 299 -0.48 18.23 -21.09
CA ALA A 299 -0.61 16.77 -21.01
C ALA A 299 0.54 16.11 -20.21
N THR A 300 1.75 16.66 -20.32
CA THR A 300 3.01 16.14 -19.78
C THR A 300 3.56 16.96 -18.62
N TYR A 301 2.68 17.69 -17.93
CA TYR A 301 3.04 18.61 -16.85
C TYR A 301 3.98 17.99 -15.81
N TRP A 302 3.65 16.83 -15.25
CA TRP A 302 4.44 16.24 -14.17
C TRP A 302 5.79 15.74 -14.66
N ARG A 303 5.83 15.09 -15.83
CA ARG A 303 7.09 14.71 -16.49
C ARG A 303 7.99 15.93 -16.70
N ASP A 304 7.44 17.00 -17.27
CA ASP A 304 8.22 18.18 -17.64
C ASP A 304 8.62 18.99 -16.38
N LEU A 305 7.80 19.01 -15.33
CA LEU A 305 8.13 19.59 -14.03
C LEU A 305 9.37 18.90 -13.44
N TYR A 306 9.36 17.57 -13.36
CA TYR A 306 10.48 16.82 -12.78
C TYR A 306 11.74 16.82 -13.65
N ALA A 307 11.59 16.88 -14.98
CA ALA A 307 12.72 16.95 -15.89
C ALA A 307 13.46 18.30 -15.82
N ASN A 308 12.74 19.38 -15.51
CA ASN A 308 13.27 20.75 -15.60
C ASN A 308 13.51 21.42 -14.24
N SER A 309 12.93 20.91 -13.15
CA SER A 309 13.10 21.50 -11.82
C SER A 309 14.28 20.88 -11.05
N SER A 310 14.95 21.73 -10.28
CA SER A 310 15.95 21.29 -9.31
C SER A 310 15.31 20.58 -8.11
N THR A 311 16.10 19.79 -7.37
CA THR A 311 15.64 19.11 -6.15
C THR A 311 15.10 20.10 -5.10
N GLU A 312 15.70 21.27 -4.95
CA GLU A 312 15.25 22.28 -3.99
C GLU A 312 13.93 22.95 -4.41
N GLU A 313 13.71 23.18 -5.70
CA GLU A 313 12.43 23.67 -6.22
C GLU A 313 11.32 22.63 -5.99
N LEU A 314 11.56 21.35 -6.29
CA LEU A 314 10.60 20.27 -6.05
C LEU A 314 10.27 20.14 -4.56
N LYS A 315 11.28 20.29 -3.68
CA LYS A 315 11.08 20.30 -2.23
C LYS A 315 10.22 21.49 -1.79
N THR A 316 10.48 22.66 -2.34
CA THR A 316 9.70 23.88 -2.03
C THR A 316 8.24 23.72 -2.47
N LEU A 317 7.99 23.20 -3.68
CA LEU A 317 6.64 22.90 -4.17
C LEU A 317 5.93 21.85 -3.30
N ARG A 318 6.67 20.83 -2.88
CA ARG A 318 6.17 19.78 -1.98
C ARG A 318 5.75 20.35 -0.63
N GLU A 319 6.55 21.24 -0.05
CA GLU A 319 6.24 21.88 1.24
C GLU A 319 5.06 22.85 1.13
N ALA A 320 4.99 23.63 0.05
CA ALA A 320 3.86 24.52 -0.23
C ALA A 320 2.55 23.73 -0.38
N HIS A 321 2.57 22.65 -1.16
CA HIS A 321 1.39 21.80 -1.33
C HIS A 321 1.03 21.02 -0.05
N ARG A 322 2.02 20.64 0.76
CA ARG A 322 1.74 20.07 2.09
C ARG A 322 1.00 21.07 2.97
N ALA A 323 1.40 22.34 2.98
CA ALA A 323 0.72 23.38 3.75
C ALA A 323 -0.72 23.64 3.24
N GLU A 324 -0.96 23.54 1.93
CA GLU A 324 -2.30 23.60 1.33
C GLU A 324 -3.18 22.46 1.85
N VAL A 325 -2.68 21.22 1.80
CA VAL A 325 -3.41 20.06 2.33
C VAL A 325 -3.70 20.22 3.83
N ASP A 326 -2.71 20.66 4.61
CA ASP A 326 -2.82 20.80 6.07
C ASP A 326 -3.74 21.96 6.50
N SER A 327 -3.87 23.00 5.67
CA SER A 327 -4.78 24.15 5.94
C SER A 327 -6.20 23.95 5.44
N THR A 328 -6.45 22.91 4.65
CA THR A 328 -7.77 22.59 4.12
C THR A 328 -8.71 22.10 5.23
N ILE A 329 -9.96 22.56 5.19
CA ILE A 329 -11.01 22.12 6.12
C ILE A 329 -11.58 20.79 5.63
N TRP A 330 -11.11 19.68 6.21
CA TRP A 330 -11.44 18.34 5.74
C TRP A 330 -12.72 17.72 6.31
N GLY A 331 -13.14 18.08 7.52
CA GLY A 331 -14.31 17.46 8.15
C GLY A 331 -15.58 18.28 8.05
N GLY A 332 -16.68 17.68 8.52
CA GLY A 332 -18.03 18.23 8.40
C GLY A 332 -18.64 18.06 7.00
N ARG A 333 -18.00 17.26 6.14
CA ARG A 333 -18.50 16.97 4.79
C ARG A 333 -19.65 15.98 4.84
N PRO A 334 -20.65 16.10 3.93
CA PRO A 334 -21.72 15.12 3.85
C PRO A 334 -21.15 13.76 3.47
N ASP A 335 -21.64 12.73 4.14
CA ASP A 335 -21.31 11.35 3.81
C ASP A 335 -22.44 10.72 3.00
N LEU A 336 -22.23 10.60 1.69
CA LEU A 336 -23.26 10.09 0.78
C LEU A 336 -23.60 8.61 1.04
N MET A 337 -22.71 7.85 1.68
CA MET A 337 -22.94 6.43 2.00
C MET A 337 -24.08 6.25 3.02
N GLU A 338 -24.36 7.27 3.84
CA GLU A 338 -25.45 7.25 4.81
C GLU A 338 -26.83 7.15 4.15
N LEU A 339 -26.96 7.60 2.90
CA LEU A 339 -28.20 7.50 2.13
C LEU A 339 -28.40 6.09 1.57
N SER A 340 -27.32 5.35 1.33
CA SER A 340 -27.35 4.04 0.67
C SER A 340 -27.31 2.86 1.64
N VAL A 341 -26.86 3.07 2.88
CA VAL A 341 -26.73 2.02 3.90
C VAL A 341 -27.67 2.31 5.08
N PRO A 342 -28.73 1.52 5.27
CA PRO A 342 -29.56 1.62 6.48
C PRO A 342 -28.69 1.43 7.72
N ASN A 343 -28.94 2.15 8.82
CA ASN A 343 -28.23 2.09 10.11
C ASN A 343 -26.73 2.49 10.12
N TYR A 344 -26.23 3.11 9.05
CA TYR A 344 -24.79 3.41 8.91
C TYR A 344 -24.23 4.27 10.04
N ARG A 345 -24.94 5.36 10.41
CA ARG A 345 -24.56 6.25 11.53
C ARG A 345 -24.55 5.56 12.89
N GLU A 346 -25.47 4.62 13.10
CA GLU A 346 -25.65 3.95 14.39
C GLU A 346 -24.52 2.94 14.63
N THR A 347 -24.11 2.23 13.58
CA THR A 347 -23.13 1.15 13.68
C THR A 347 -21.71 1.64 13.47
N ARG A 348 -21.50 2.69 12.68
CA ARG A 348 -20.19 3.25 12.36
C ARG A 348 -20.13 4.71 12.81
N LYS A 349 -19.42 4.98 13.91
CA LYS A 349 -19.13 6.35 14.36
C LYS A 349 -18.45 7.12 13.21
N GLY A 350 -19.09 8.20 12.76
CA GLY A 350 -18.53 9.12 11.78
C GLY A 350 -17.41 9.98 12.36
N GLU A 351 -16.99 11.00 11.62
CA GLU A 351 -16.09 12.05 12.13
C GLU A 351 -16.64 12.64 13.44
N PRO A 352 -15.80 12.97 14.44
CA PRO A 352 -16.22 13.82 15.54
C PRO A 352 -16.53 15.23 15.01
N GLU A 353 -17.38 15.95 15.74
CA GLU A 353 -17.81 17.30 15.36
C GLU A 353 -16.66 18.32 15.26
N ASP A 354 -15.51 18.08 15.91
CA ASP A 354 -14.28 18.86 15.75
C ASP A 354 -13.10 17.99 15.27
N VAL A 355 -12.77 18.14 13.99
CA VAL A 355 -11.64 17.46 13.32
C VAL A 355 -10.28 17.91 13.87
N ASN A 356 -10.21 19.07 14.53
CA ASN A 356 -8.98 19.59 15.14
C ASN A 356 -8.73 19.03 16.54
N ASP A 357 -9.69 18.32 17.15
CA ASP A 357 -9.48 17.65 18.45
C ASP A 357 -8.47 16.50 18.36
N PHE A 358 -8.30 15.89 17.18
CA PHE A 358 -7.20 14.94 16.94
C PHE A 358 -5.81 15.58 17.07
N GLY A 359 -5.72 16.89 16.79
CA GLY A 359 -4.48 17.67 16.87
C GLY A 359 -4.12 18.14 18.29
N ARG A 360 -5.03 18.00 19.27
CA ARG A 360 -4.82 18.41 20.66
C ARG A 360 -4.60 17.23 21.62
N PHE A 361 -3.76 16.27 21.25
CA PHE A 361 -3.02 15.55 22.29
C PHE A 361 -1.80 16.39 22.69
N PRO A 362 -1.55 16.60 23.99
CA PRO A 362 -0.64 17.62 24.47
C PRO A 362 0.79 17.28 24.04
N TRP A 363 1.23 17.92 22.96
CA TRP A 363 2.65 18.09 22.71
C TRP A 363 3.22 18.84 23.90
N LYS A 364 4.20 18.21 24.55
CA LYS A 364 4.95 18.70 25.72
C LYS A 364 5.15 20.22 25.70
N ALA A 365 4.34 20.92 26.45
CA ALA A 365 4.66 22.20 27.06
C ALA A 365 3.91 22.27 28.39
N GLY A 366 4.60 21.91 29.48
CA GLY A 366 4.11 22.13 30.84
C GLY A 366 3.88 20.86 31.66
N THR A 367 4.83 20.65 32.58
CA THR A 367 4.65 19.95 33.87
C THR A 367 4.46 18.44 33.81
N PHE A 368 5.54 17.71 34.14
CA PHE A 368 5.42 16.39 34.74
C PHE A 368 4.39 16.49 35.86
N VAL A 369 3.28 15.77 35.76
CA VAL A 369 2.45 15.52 36.94
C VAL A 369 3.35 14.76 37.89
N ASP A 370 3.76 15.42 38.98
CA ASP A 370 4.54 14.82 40.04
C ASP A 370 3.85 13.49 40.40
N ARG A 371 4.60 12.40 40.23
CA ARG A 371 4.24 11.12 40.83
C ARG A 371 3.96 11.43 42.31
N PRO A 372 2.76 11.14 42.86
CA PRO A 372 2.55 11.31 44.27
C PRO A 372 3.64 10.51 44.99
N GLU A 373 4.45 11.22 45.78
CA GLU A 373 5.47 10.61 46.62
C GLU A 373 4.80 9.49 47.42
N ALA A 374 5.41 8.31 47.38
CA ALA A 374 4.95 7.20 48.19
C ALA A 374 5.05 7.62 49.66
N THR A 375 3.89 7.86 50.28
CA THR A 375 3.81 8.10 51.72
C THR A 375 4.43 6.90 52.43
N PRO A 376 5.47 7.08 53.27
CA PRO A 376 5.99 5.99 54.08
C PRO A 376 4.89 5.58 55.05
N SER A 377 4.47 4.32 54.97
CA SER A 377 3.56 3.72 55.95
C SER A 377 4.29 3.62 57.30
N ALA A 378 4.12 4.63 58.15
CA ALA A 378 4.36 4.54 59.58
C ALA A 378 3.06 4.10 60.24
N ASP A 379 2.95 2.80 60.49
CA ASP A 379 2.24 2.19 61.62
C ASP A 379 2.15 0.68 61.37
N SER A 380 3.26 -0.02 61.60
CA SER A 380 3.25 -1.46 61.87
C SER A 380 3.40 -1.65 63.37
N THR A 381 2.27 -1.68 64.05
CA THR A 381 2.19 -2.12 65.45
C THR A 381 1.27 -3.33 65.47
N ASP A 382 1.84 -4.45 65.92
CA ASP A 382 1.17 -5.57 66.59
C ASP A 382 0.23 -6.48 65.80
N GLN A 383 0.74 -7.66 65.44
CA GLN A 383 0.60 -8.92 66.22
C GLN A 383 0.55 -10.16 65.32
N GLN A 384 1.61 -10.97 65.39
CA GLN A 384 1.58 -12.41 65.10
C GLN A 384 0.67 -13.12 66.11
N PRO A 385 0.10 -14.28 65.74
CA PRO A 385 0.72 -15.49 66.24
C PRO A 385 0.91 -16.60 65.20
N ASN A 386 1.99 -17.33 65.46
CA ASN A 386 2.44 -18.60 64.91
C ASN A 386 1.32 -19.61 64.63
N ASP A 387 1.49 -20.39 63.56
CA ASP A 387 1.24 -21.83 63.64
C ASP A 387 2.38 -22.60 62.98
N GLU A 388 2.91 -23.50 63.80
CA GLU A 388 4.01 -24.42 63.57
C GLU A 388 3.56 -25.66 62.77
N HIS A 389 4.39 -26.11 61.83
CA HIS A 389 5.01 -27.46 61.81
C HIS A 389 4.33 -28.52 60.89
N PRO A 390 5.04 -29.61 60.49
CA PRO A 390 6.39 -29.65 59.91
C PRO A 390 6.60 -30.79 58.85
N ARG A 391 7.74 -30.67 58.15
CA ARG A 391 8.58 -31.69 57.45
C ARG A 391 8.08 -32.36 56.19
#